data_AF-A0AAJ1EST3-F1
#
_entry.id   AF-A0AAJ1EST3-F1
#
_cell.length_a   1.000
_cell.length_b   1.000
_cell.length_c   1.000
_cell.angle_alpha   90.00
_cell.angle_beta   90.00
_cell.angle_gamma   90.00
#
_symmetry.space_group_name_H-M   'P 1'
#
loop_
_entity.id
_entity.type
_entity.pdbx_description
1 polymer ?
#
loop_
_entity_poly.entity_id
_entity_poly.type
_entity_poly.pdbx_seq_one_letter_code
_entity_poly.pdbx_strand_id
1 'polypeptide(L)'
;LRVSVILNTLVVTDQQKCAEQIFEKCRDNSFHSVRFSYDIQIPHALSVTVYKNQKDAESGNSAFSFSYRQENQIDGTYNIVD
;
A
#
# COMPACT_ATOMS: atom_id res chain seq x y z
N LEU A 1 -5.59 0.50 -7.00
CA LEU A 1 -5.47 -0.56 -5.97
C LEU A 1 -5.72 0.03 -4.60
N ARG A 2 -6.61 -0.57 -3.81
CA ARG A 2 -6.82 -0.19 -2.40
C ARG A 2 -6.39 -1.36 -1.51
N VAL A 3 -5.53 -1.09 -0.54
CA VAL A 3 -4.96 -2.11 0.36
C VAL A 3 -5.12 -1.66 1.81
N SER A 4 -5.50 -2.60 2.67
CA SER A 4 -5.44 -2.42 4.12
C SER A 4 -4.29 -3.26 4.66
N VAL A 5 -3.38 -2.66 5.40
CA VAL A 5 -2.20 -3.34 5.97
C VAL A 5 -2.28 -3.30 7.49
N ILE A 6 -2.10 -4.46 8.12
CA ILE A 6 -2.00 -4.58 9.57
C ILE A 6 -0.54 -4.88 9.92
N LEU A 7 0.09 -3.99 10.67
CA LEU A 7 1.51 -4.08 11.00
C LEU A 7 1.81 -5.04 12.16
N ASN A 8 0.83 -5.32 13.01
CA ASN A 8 1.01 -6.03 14.29
C ASN A 8 2.09 -5.39 15.17
N THR A 9 2.07 -4.05 15.27
CA THR A 9 2.98 -3.26 16.12
C THR A 9 2.19 -2.38 17.07
N LEU A 10 2.77 -2.06 18.22
CA LEU A 10 2.19 -1.11 19.18
C LEU A 10 2.42 0.35 18.77
N VAL A 11 3.55 0.64 18.12
CA VAL A 11 3.97 2.01 17.76
C VAL A 11 4.53 2.02 16.34
N VAL A 12 4.15 3.06 15.58
CA VAL A 12 4.76 3.39 14.28
C VAL A 12 5.57 4.65 14.49
N THR A 13 6.90 4.53 14.48
CA THR A 13 7.82 5.66 14.73
C THR A 13 8.15 6.45 13.47
N ASP A 14 8.26 5.76 12.33
CA ASP A 14 8.57 6.37 11.04
C ASP A 14 7.53 5.94 10.00
N GLN A 15 6.53 6.80 9.80
CA GLN A 15 5.43 6.53 8.87
C GLN A 15 5.90 6.55 7.41
N GLN A 16 6.88 7.39 7.08
CA GLN A 16 7.39 7.50 5.72
C GLN A 16 8.15 6.23 5.33
N LYS A 17 9.10 5.81 6.15
CA LYS A 17 9.85 4.56 5.91
C LYS A 17 8.94 3.33 5.90
N CYS A 18 7.87 3.35 6.71
CA CYS A 18 6.86 2.30 6.70
C CYS A 18 6.06 2.30 5.39
N ALA A 19 5.64 3.48 4.91
CA ALA A 19 4.93 3.63 3.64
C ALA A 19 5.78 3.17 2.46
N GLU A 20 7.07 3.54 2.42
CA GLU A 20 8.04 3.11 1.40
C GLU A 20 8.17 1.59 1.35
N GLN A 21 8.35 0.92 2.50
CA GLN A 21 8.43 -0.55 2.54
C GLN A 21 7.14 -1.23 2.09
N ILE A 22 5.97 -0.69 2.45
CA ILE A 22 4.69 -1.24 2.01
C ILE A 22 4.53 -1.05 0.49
N PHE A 23 4.92 0.11 -0.03
CA PHE A 23 4.90 0.39 -1.46
C PHE A 23 5.80 -0.56 -2.24
N GLU A 24 7.05 -0.76 -1.80
CA GLU A 24 7.96 -1.74 -2.39
C GLU A 24 7.38 -3.16 -2.35
N LYS A 25 6.75 -3.56 -1.25
CA LYS A 25 6.07 -4.87 -1.19
C LYS A 25 4.90 -5.02 -2.15
N CYS A 26 4.13 -3.94 -2.39
CA CYS A 26 3.10 -3.92 -3.42
C CYS A 26 3.70 -4.06 -4.81
N ARG A 27 4.75 -3.29 -5.10
CA ARG A 27 5.46 -3.30 -6.39
C ARG A 27 6.05 -4.67 -6.69
N ASP A 28 6.78 -5.23 -5.73
CA ASP A 28 7.48 -6.51 -5.86
C ASP A 28 6.55 -7.72 -5.67
N ASN A 29 5.26 -7.48 -5.36
CA ASN A 29 4.27 -8.50 -5.03
C ASN A 29 4.78 -9.50 -3.98
N SER A 30 5.48 -8.99 -2.97
CA SER A 30 6.28 -9.79 -2.02
C SER A 30 5.64 -9.90 -0.63
N PHE A 31 4.32 -9.68 -0.54
CA PHE A 31 3.60 -9.97 0.68
C PHE A 31 3.56 -11.48 0.93
N HIS A 32 3.73 -11.87 2.19
CA HIS A 32 3.75 -13.28 2.56
C HIS A 32 2.38 -13.95 2.40
N SER A 33 1.31 -13.22 2.72
CA SER A 33 -0.06 -13.75 2.79
C SER A 33 -0.93 -13.38 1.58
N VAL A 34 -0.48 -12.45 0.74
CA VAL A 34 -1.27 -11.91 -0.37
C VAL A 34 -0.43 -11.88 -1.63
N ARG A 35 -1.00 -12.27 -2.76
CA ARG A 35 -0.45 -12.02 -4.09
C ARG A 35 -1.47 -11.28 -4.91
N PHE A 36 -1.03 -10.18 -5.52
CA PHE A 36 -1.81 -9.47 -6.52
C PHE A 36 -1.62 -10.18 -7.87
N SER A 37 -2.71 -10.40 -8.61
CA SER A 37 -2.61 -10.74 -10.03
C SER A 37 -2.52 -9.45 -10.82
N TYR A 38 -1.59 -9.44 -11.77
CA TYR A 38 -1.34 -8.33 -12.68
C TYR A 38 -1.62 -8.71 -14.14
N ASP A 39 -2.20 -9.89 -14.37
CA ASP A 39 -2.36 -10.49 -15.70
C ASP A 39 -3.35 -9.74 -16.59
N ILE A 40 -4.27 -8.97 -15.99
CA ILE A 40 -5.36 -8.26 -16.70
C ILE A 40 -5.10 -6.75 -16.73
N GLN A 41 -4.69 -6.16 -15.62
CA GLN A 41 -4.38 -4.73 -15.53
C GLN A 41 -3.51 -4.46 -14.31
N ILE A 42 -2.42 -3.73 -14.51
CA ILE A 42 -1.64 -3.19 -13.40
C ILE A 42 -2.26 -1.84 -12.99
N PRO A 43 -2.58 -1.64 -11.71
CA PRO A 43 -3.23 -0.41 -11.28
C PRO A 43 -2.28 0.80 -11.42
N HIS A 44 -2.84 1.95 -11.81
CA HIS A 44 -2.11 3.23 -11.98
C HIS A 44 -1.96 4.03 -10.67
N ALA A 45 -2.68 3.64 -9.63
CA ALA A 45 -2.68 4.30 -8.34
C ALA A 45 -2.79 3.29 -7.20
N LEU A 46 -2.05 3.56 -6.11
CA LEU A 46 -2.13 2.80 -4.87
C LEU A 46 -2.72 3.69 -3.78
N SER A 47 -3.67 3.15 -3.01
CA SER A 47 -4.18 3.77 -1.79
C SER A 47 -4.09 2.76 -0.66
N VAL A 48 -3.34 3.10 0.38
CA VAL A 48 -3.08 2.20 1.50
C VAL A 48 -3.58 2.83 2.79
N THR A 49 -4.31 2.03 3.56
CA THR A 49 -4.64 2.35 4.96
C THR A 49 -3.90 1.39 5.87
N VAL A 50 -3.18 1.94 6.84
CA VAL A 50 -2.31 1.18 7.74
C VAL A 50 -2.90 1.17 9.13
N TYR A 51 -2.97 -0.02 9.72
CA TYR A 51 -3.48 -0.26 11.06
C TYR A 51 -2.38 -0.90 11.93
N LYS A 52 -2.38 -0.58 13.21
CA LYS A 52 -1.44 -1.15 14.18
C LYS A 52 -1.73 -2.62 14.47
N ASN A 53 -3.01 -2.98 14.58
CA ASN A 53 -3.49 -4.31 14.93
C ASN A 53 -4.89 -4.55 14.35
N GLN A 54 -5.40 -5.78 14.49
CA GLN A 54 -6.70 -6.21 13.97
C GLN A 54 -7.88 -5.43 14.57
N LYS A 55 -7.86 -5.13 15.88
CA LYS A 55 -8.94 -4.38 16.54
C LYS A 55 -9.05 -2.95 16.00
N ASP A 56 -7.91 -2.31 15.76
CA ASP A 56 -7.84 -1.00 15.13
C ASP A 56 -8.39 -1.04 13.69
N ALA A 57 -8.16 -2.12 12.95
CA ALA A 57 -8.74 -2.31 11.61
C ALA A 57 -10.27 -2.46 11.65
N GLU A 58 -10.79 -3.28 12.57
CA GLU A 58 -12.24 -3.54 12.73
C GLU A 58 -13.01 -2.31 13.20
N SER A 59 -12.40 -1.47 14.03
CA SER A 59 -12.98 -0.21 14.51
C SER A 59 -12.75 0.98 13.57
N GLY A 60 -12.01 0.79 12.47
CA GLY A 60 -11.66 1.87 11.55
C GLY A 60 -10.61 2.85 12.08
N ASN A 61 -9.96 2.55 13.20
CA ASN A 61 -8.92 3.35 13.83
C ASN A 61 -7.57 3.20 13.12
N SER A 62 -7.42 3.82 11.95
CA SER A 62 -6.18 3.77 11.18
C SER A 62 -5.04 4.50 11.89
N ALA A 63 -3.83 3.94 11.82
CA ALA A 63 -2.62 4.62 12.25
C ALA A 63 -2.27 5.79 11.33
N PHE A 64 -2.31 5.55 10.02
CA PHE A 64 -2.16 6.54 8.96
C PHE A 64 -2.64 5.95 7.63
N SER A 65 -2.76 6.78 6.61
CA SER A 65 -3.03 6.37 5.24
C SER A 65 -2.14 7.14 4.27
N PHE A 66 -1.83 6.53 3.14
CA PHE A 66 -1.08 7.19 2.08
C PHE A 66 -1.57 6.74 0.71
N SER A 67 -1.31 7.56 -0.30
CA SER A 67 -1.60 7.22 -1.68
C SER A 67 -0.40 7.53 -2.56
N TYR A 68 -0.12 6.61 -3.48
CA TYR A 68 0.84 6.83 -4.55
C TYR A 68 0.07 7.06 -5.86
N ARG A 69 0.30 8.22 -6.46
CA ARG A 69 -0.24 8.66 -7.75
C ARG A 69 0.85 9.47 -8.44
N GLN A 70 1.10 9.22 -9.71
CA GLN A 70 2.06 10.01 -10.48
C GLN A 70 1.34 11.20 -11.13
N GLU A 71 1.87 12.42 -10.93
CA GLU A 71 1.25 13.67 -11.43
C GLU A 71 1.56 13.95 -12.91
N ASN A 72 2.65 13.41 -13.47
CA ASN A 72 3.12 13.75 -14.82
C ASN A 72 2.83 12.62 -15.81
N GLN A 73 1.64 12.64 -16.41
CA GLN A 73 1.29 11.77 -17.53
C GLN A 73 1.76 12.42 -18.84
N ILE A 74 2.95 12.06 -19.32
CA ILE A 74 3.40 12.46 -20.65
C ILE A 74 3.05 11.40 -21.71
N ASP A 75 2.80 10.13 -21.33
CA ASP A 75 2.56 9.08 -22.33
C ASP A 75 1.62 7.93 -21.91
N GLY A 76 0.82 8.11 -20.84
CA GLY A 76 -0.34 7.24 -20.56
C GLY A 76 -0.09 5.78 -20.16
N THR A 77 1.16 5.33 -19.97
CA THR A 77 1.49 3.90 -19.77
C THR A 77 2.07 3.53 -18.40
N TYR A 78 2.16 4.45 -17.43
CA TYR A 78 2.76 4.15 -16.12
C TYR A 78 1.86 3.31 -15.22
N ASN A 79 2.39 2.27 -14.58
CA ASN A 79 1.66 1.44 -13.61
C ASN A 79 2.48 1.27 -12.31
N ILE A 80 1.87 0.86 -11.19
CA ILE A 80 2.59 0.79 -9.90
C ILE A 80 3.75 -0.22 -9.85
N VAL A 81 3.92 -1.04 -10.88
CA VAL A 81 5.00 -2.04 -11.01
C VAL A 81 6.17 -1.49 -11.84
N ASP A 82 5.90 -0.53 -12.71
CA ASP A 82 6.86 0.12 -13.63
C ASP A 82 7.65 1.27 -12.96
#